data_AF-H0YIY3-F1
#
_entry.id   AF-H0YIY3-F1
#
_cell.length_a   1.000
_cell.length_b   1.000
_cell.length_c   1.000
_cell.angle_alpha   90.00
_cell.angle_beta   90.00
_cell.angle_gamma   90.00
#
_symmetry.space_group_name_H-M   'P 1'
#
loop_
_entity.id
_entity.type
_entity.pdbx_description
1 polymer ?
#
loop_
_entity_poly.entity_id
_entity_poly.type
_entity_poly.pdbx_seq_one_letter_code
_entity_poly.pdbx_strand_id
1 'polypeptide(L)'
;LCILNIVFSPFVLVIIVFSTLLSSPLLPLFTLPVFLVGFPRPIQSWPGAAGTTACVCADTVYYYQMVPRLTAVLQTAMAAGSLGLLLPGSHYLGRFQDRLMWIMILECGYTYCSINIKGLELQETSCHTAEARRVDEVFEDAFEQEYTRVCSLNEHFGNVLTPCTVLPVKLYSDARNVLSGIIDSHENLKEFKGDLIKVLVWILVQYCSKRPGMKENVHNTENKGKAPLMLPALNTLPPPKSPEDIDSLNSETFNDWSDDNIFDDEPTIKKVIEEKHQLKDLPGTNLFIPGSVESQRVGDHSTGTVPENDLYKAVLLGYPAVDKGKQEDMPYIPLMEFSCSHSHLVCLPAEWRTSCMPSSKMKEMSSLFPEDWYQFVLRQLECYHSEEKASNVLEEIAKDKVLKDFYVHTVMTCYFSLFGIDNMAPSPGHILRVYGGVLPWSVALDWLTEKPELFQLALKAFRYTLKLMIDKASLGPIEDFRELIKYLEEYERDWYIGLVSDEKWKEAILQEKPYLFSLGYDSNMYL
;
A
#
# COMPACT_ATOMS: atom_id res chain seq x y z
N LEU A 1 -24.81 -59.49 -15.18
CA LEU A 1 -24.83 -58.02 -14.97
C LEU A 1 -25.27 -57.25 -16.21
N CYS A 2 -24.52 -57.26 -17.33
CA CYS A 2 -24.73 -56.35 -18.46
C CYS A 2 -26.16 -56.37 -19.05
N ILE A 3 -26.77 -57.55 -19.24
CA ILE A 3 -28.16 -57.68 -19.71
C ILE A 3 -29.13 -56.99 -18.74
N LEU A 4 -28.91 -57.14 -17.43
CA LEU A 4 -29.73 -56.51 -16.39
C LEU A 4 -29.61 -54.98 -16.44
N ASN A 5 -28.39 -54.46 -16.62
CA ASN A 5 -28.15 -53.02 -16.79
C ASN A 5 -28.86 -52.46 -18.03
N ILE A 6 -28.88 -53.21 -19.16
CA ILE A 6 -29.59 -52.79 -20.38
C ILE A 6 -31.11 -52.74 -20.12
N VAL A 7 -31.67 -53.74 -19.45
CA VAL A 7 -33.11 -53.81 -19.12
C VAL A 7 -33.53 -52.69 -18.14
N PHE A 8 -32.72 -52.39 -17.12
CA PHE A 8 -33.04 -51.35 -16.14
C PHE A 8 -32.60 -49.93 -16.57
N SER A 9 -31.74 -49.78 -17.58
CA SER A 9 -31.27 -48.49 -18.12
C SER A 9 -32.35 -47.41 -18.29
N PRO A 10 -33.50 -47.64 -18.97
CA PRO A 10 -34.53 -46.61 -19.12
C PRO A 10 -35.15 -46.19 -17.79
N PHE A 11 -35.30 -47.11 -16.84
CA PHE A 11 -35.81 -46.81 -15.50
C PHE A 11 -34.79 -46.02 -14.66
N VAL A 12 -33.51 -46.39 -14.75
CA VAL A 12 -32.41 -45.65 -14.11
C VAL A 12 -32.28 -44.24 -14.69
N LEU A 13 -32.44 -44.05 -16.01
CA LEU A 13 -32.47 -42.73 -16.63
C LEU A 13 -33.63 -41.86 -16.12
N VAL A 14 -34.83 -42.43 -15.99
CA VAL A 14 -35.99 -41.73 -15.39
C VAL A 14 -35.68 -41.33 -13.94
N ILE A 15 -35.11 -42.25 -13.15
CA ILE A 15 -34.70 -41.98 -11.76
C ILE A 15 -33.63 -40.88 -11.69
N ILE A 16 -32.63 -40.89 -12.58
CA ILE A 16 -31.61 -39.83 -12.68
C ILE A 16 -32.29 -38.48 -12.95
N VAL A 17 -33.22 -38.40 -13.91
CA VAL A 17 -33.96 -37.16 -14.22
C VAL A 17 -34.80 -36.68 -13.03
N PHE A 18 -35.50 -37.56 -12.33
CA PHE A 18 -36.20 -37.19 -11.09
C PHE A 18 -35.24 -36.73 -9.99
N SER A 19 -34.09 -37.38 -9.85
CA SER A 19 -33.07 -37.01 -8.86
C SER A 19 -32.43 -35.66 -9.17
N THR A 20 -32.18 -35.32 -10.44
CA THR A 20 -31.67 -33.99 -10.82
C THR A 20 -32.72 -32.90 -10.64
N LEU A 21 -33.98 -33.14 -11.01
CA LEU A 21 -35.09 -32.21 -10.78
C LEU A 21 -35.30 -31.90 -9.28
N LEU A 22 -35.16 -32.90 -8.42
CA LEU A 22 -35.29 -32.78 -6.96
C LEU A 22 -33.96 -32.44 -6.25
N SER A 23 -32.88 -32.26 -7.01
CA SER A 23 -31.49 -32.15 -6.53
C SER A 23 -31.08 -33.23 -5.50
N SER A 24 -31.75 -34.39 -5.52
CA SER A 24 -31.62 -35.46 -4.54
C SER A 24 -30.39 -36.36 -4.83
N PRO A 25 -29.72 -36.95 -3.83
CA PRO A 25 -28.75 -38.02 -4.04
C PRO A 25 -29.42 -39.34 -4.45
N LEU A 26 -28.74 -40.13 -5.29
CA LEU A 26 -29.16 -41.49 -5.64
C LEU A 26 -28.61 -42.51 -4.65
N LEU A 27 -29.49 -43.33 -4.07
CA LEU A 27 -29.13 -44.41 -3.16
C LEU A 27 -29.17 -45.76 -3.90
N PRO A 28 -28.05 -46.48 -4.06
CA PRO A 28 -28.03 -47.80 -4.68
C PRO A 28 -28.69 -48.85 -3.76
N LEU A 29 -29.65 -49.61 -4.30
CA LEU A 29 -30.33 -50.67 -3.59
C LEU A 29 -29.59 -52.01 -3.82
N PHE A 30 -28.71 -52.35 -2.87
CA PHE A 30 -27.78 -53.50 -2.96
C PHE A 30 -26.85 -53.42 -4.18
N THR A 31 -26.24 -54.54 -4.58
CA THR A 31 -25.36 -54.64 -5.77
C THR A 31 -26.13 -54.73 -7.10
N LEU A 32 -27.36 -54.20 -7.14
CA LEU A 32 -28.22 -54.19 -8.32
C LEU A 32 -28.27 -52.78 -8.94
N PRO A 33 -28.53 -52.64 -10.26
CA PRO A 33 -28.70 -51.35 -10.92
C PRO A 33 -30.09 -50.74 -10.63
N VAL A 34 -30.49 -50.76 -9.36
CA VAL A 34 -31.75 -50.20 -8.86
C VAL A 34 -31.37 -49.07 -7.91
N PHE A 35 -31.77 -47.85 -8.23
CA PHE A 35 -31.49 -46.68 -7.41
C PHE A 35 -32.79 -46.13 -6.86
N LEU A 36 -32.78 -45.70 -5.60
CA LEU A 36 -33.84 -44.90 -5.01
C LEU A 36 -33.43 -43.43 -5.05
N VAL A 37 -34.39 -42.56 -5.35
CA VAL A 37 -34.23 -41.12 -5.10
C VAL A 37 -34.21 -40.94 -3.58
N GLY A 38 -33.15 -40.34 -3.05
CA GLY A 38 -33.03 -40.01 -1.64
C GLY A 38 -33.95 -38.85 -1.24
N PHE A 39 -33.69 -38.24 -0.08
CA PHE A 39 -34.42 -37.06 0.35
C PHE A 39 -34.23 -35.90 -0.66
N PRO A 40 -35.31 -35.27 -1.16
CA PRO A 40 -35.20 -34.12 -2.03
C PRO A 40 -34.53 -32.98 -1.27
N ARG A 41 -33.63 -32.22 -1.92
CA ARG A 41 -33.10 -31.02 -1.28
C ARG A 41 -34.18 -29.95 -1.25
N PRO A 42 -34.28 -29.15 -0.16
CA PRO A 42 -35.00 -27.88 -0.15
C PRO A 42 -34.39 -26.87 -1.14
N ILE A 43 -34.68 -27.03 -2.43
CA ILE A 43 -34.32 -26.06 -3.45
C ILE A 43 -35.10 -24.77 -3.14
N GLN A 44 -34.39 -23.73 -2.70
CA GLN A 44 -34.87 -22.33 -2.64
C GLN A 44 -36.05 -22.04 -1.70
N SER A 45 -36.01 -22.51 -0.44
CA SER A 45 -36.84 -21.91 0.63
C SER A 45 -36.30 -20.58 1.15
N TRP A 46 -35.06 -20.22 0.80
CA TRP A 46 -34.42 -18.95 1.16
C TRP A 46 -34.54 -17.93 0.01
N PRO A 47 -34.81 -16.64 0.30
CA PRO A 47 -35.03 -15.61 -0.73
C PRO A 47 -33.77 -15.19 -1.50
N GLY A 48 -32.60 -15.76 -1.16
CA GLY A 48 -31.33 -15.55 -1.82
C GLY A 48 -30.29 -16.54 -1.29
N ALA A 49 -29.05 -16.47 -1.79
CA ALA A 49 -27.96 -17.25 -1.23
C ALA A 49 -27.70 -16.85 0.24
N ALA A 50 -27.31 -17.81 1.07
CA ALA A 50 -26.97 -17.55 2.46
C ALA A 50 -25.83 -16.51 2.53
N GLY A 51 -26.09 -15.36 3.16
CA GLY A 51 -25.13 -14.26 3.29
C GLY A 51 -25.32 -13.08 2.33
N THR A 52 -26.32 -13.06 1.43
CA THR A 52 -26.57 -11.90 0.54
C THR A 52 -26.88 -10.59 1.25
N THR A 53 -27.28 -10.64 2.53
CA THR A 53 -27.55 -9.48 3.40
C THR A 53 -26.46 -9.25 4.45
N ALA A 54 -25.30 -9.91 4.35
CA ALA A 54 -24.19 -9.68 5.26
C ALA A 54 -23.63 -8.26 5.10
N CYS A 55 -23.31 -7.61 6.21
CA CYS A 55 -22.55 -6.37 6.20
C CYS A 55 -21.11 -6.66 5.73
N VAL A 56 -20.59 -5.84 4.82
CA VAL A 56 -19.20 -5.94 4.34
C VAL A 56 -18.40 -4.82 5.00
N CYS A 57 -17.41 -5.21 5.79
CA CYS A 57 -16.48 -4.33 6.51
C CYS A 57 -15.03 -4.63 6.10
N ALA A 58 -14.06 -3.88 6.65
CA ALA A 58 -12.64 -4.11 6.41
C ALA A 58 -12.20 -5.56 6.72
N ASP A 59 -12.78 -6.17 7.76
CA ASP A 59 -12.39 -7.50 8.26
C ASP A 59 -12.88 -8.65 7.37
N THR A 60 -13.83 -8.37 6.47
CA THR A 60 -14.49 -9.38 5.63
C THR A 60 -13.48 -10.18 4.79
N VAL A 61 -12.36 -9.57 4.41
CA VAL A 61 -11.30 -10.21 3.63
C VAL A 61 -10.62 -11.37 4.40
N TYR A 62 -10.44 -11.26 5.72
CA TYR A 62 -9.83 -12.33 6.52
C TYR A 62 -10.76 -13.53 6.64
N TYR A 63 -12.06 -13.29 6.83
CA TYR A 63 -13.07 -14.35 6.83
C TYR A 63 -13.15 -15.04 5.46
N TYR A 64 -13.08 -14.27 4.36
CA TYR A 64 -13.06 -14.83 3.02
C TYR A 64 -11.84 -15.73 2.75
N GLN A 65 -10.65 -15.34 3.22
CA GLN A 65 -9.43 -16.17 3.13
C GLN A 65 -9.51 -17.43 4.01
N MET A 66 -10.08 -17.34 5.21
CA MET A 66 -10.22 -18.46 6.14
C MET A 66 -11.21 -19.53 5.66
N VAL A 67 -12.38 -19.13 5.14
CA VAL A 67 -13.53 -20.01 4.89
C VAL A 67 -13.19 -21.28 4.06
N PRO A 68 -12.41 -21.23 2.97
CA PRO A 68 -12.04 -22.43 2.20
C PRO A 68 -11.26 -23.47 3.04
N ARG A 69 -10.28 -23.02 3.84
CA ARG A 69 -9.46 -23.89 4.69
C ARG A 69 -10.30 -24.46 5.84
N LEU A 70 -11.07 -23.60 6.51
CA LEU A 70 -11.97 -23.98 7.60
C LEU A 70 -13.02 -24.99 7.13
N THR A 71 -13.60 -24.82 5.94
CA THR A 71 -14.61 -25.74 5.39
C THR A 71 -14.03 -27.15 5.15
N ALA A 72 -12.79 -27.27 4.67
CA ALA A 72 -12.14 -28.56 4.48
C ALA A 72 -11.86 -29.30 5.81
N VAL A 73 -11.44 -28.56 6.85
CA VAL A 73 -11.21 -29.12 8.18
C VAL A 73 -12.54 -29.46 8.87
N LEU A 74 -13.56 -28.62 8.76
CA LEU A 74 -14.93 -28.90 9.21
C LEU A 74 -15.49 -30.16 8.56
N GLN A 75 -15.36 -30.32 7.24
CA GLN A 75 -15.80 -31.53 6.54
C GLN A 75 -15.15 -32.79 7.14
N THR A 76 -13.87 -32.71 7.49
CA THR A 76 -13.12 -33.82 8.11
C THR A 76 -13.61 -34.09 9.54
N ALA A 77 -13.79 -33.04 10.35
CA ALA A 77 -14.31 -33.14 11.72
C ALA A 77 -15.76 -33.64 11.78
N MET A 78 -16.60 -33.25 10.83
CA MET A 78 -17.97 -33.73 10.66
C MET A 78 -17.98 -35.22 10.29
N ALA A 79 -17.14 -35.65 9.34
CA ALA A 79 -17.01 -37.05 8.96
C ALA A 79 -16.44 -37.93 10.09
N ALA A 80 -15.59 -37.36 10.95
CA ALA A 80 -15.05 -38.02 12.15
C ALA A 80 -16.03 -38.03 13.35
N GLY A 81 -17.15 -37.31 13.28
CA GLY A 81 -18.10 -37.17 14.38
C GLY A 81 -17.63 -36.25 15.53
N SER A 82 -16.54 -35.50 15.34
CA SER A 82 -15.94 -34.61 16.36
C SER A 82 -16.83 -33.45 16.81
N LEU A 83 -17.84 -33.11 16.00
CA LEU A 83 -18.85 -32.08 16.29
C LEU A 83 -20.13 -32.65 16.94
N GLY A 84 -20.13 -33.95 17.28
CA GLY A 84 -21.29 -34.65 17.82
C GLY A 84 -22.37 -34.89 16.77
N LEU A 85 -23.64 -34.88 17.21
CA LEU A 85 -24.79 -35.09 16.32
C LEU A 85 -25.14 -33.78 15.58
N LEU A 86 -24.83 -33.75 14.29
CA LEU A 86 -25.18 -32.62 13.41
C LEU A 86 -26.69 -32.62 13.13
N LEU A 87 -27.39 -31.60 13.62
CA LEU A 87 -28.82 -31.38 13.34
C LEU A 87 -28.99 -30.09 12.52
N PRO A 88 -29.91 -30.04 11.53
CA PRO A 88 -30.32 -28.79 10.90
C PRO A 88 -30.81 -27.80 11.98
N GLY A 89 -30.31 -26.57 11.93
CA GLY A 89 -30.53 -25.54 12.94
C GLY A 89 -29.50 -25.52 14.08
N SER A 90 -28.58 -26.48 14.17
CA SER A 90 -27.46 -26.41 15.14
C SER A 90 -26.58 -25.18 14.88
N HIS A 91 -26.09 -24.58 15.96
CA HIS A 91 -25.17 -23.44 15.94
C HIS A 91 -23.88 -23.79 16.66
N TYR A 92 -22.76 -23.36 16.09
CA TYR A 92 -21.43 -23.47 16.67
C TYR A 92 -20.76 -22.08 16.63
N LEU A 93 -20.08 -21.73 17.72
CA LEU A 93 -19.24 -20.53 17.78
C LEU A 93 -17.78 -20.97 17.62
N GLY A 94 -17.14 -20.51 16.54
CA GLY A 94 -15.70 -20.62 16.37
C GLY A 94 -15.02 -19.35 16.88
N ARG A 95 -13.89 -19.50 17.57
CA ARG A 95 -13.05 -18.40 18.06
C ARG A 95 -11.59 -18.69 17.75
N PHE A 96 -10.88 -17.67 17.29
CA PHE A 96 -9.43 -17.68 17.09
C PHE A 96 -8.92 -16.25 17.29
N GLN A 97 -8.16 -16.02 18.36
CA GLN A 97 -7.69 -14.67 18.73
C GLN A 97 -8.86 -13.67 18.84
N ASP A 98 -8.76 -12.54 18.15
CA ASP A 98 -9.78 -11.49 18.04
C ASP A 98 -10.96 -11.87 17.11
N ARG A 99 -10.85 -12.96 16.37
CA ARG A 99 -11.83 -13.39 15.36
C ARG A 99 -12.89 -14.30 15.97
N LEU A 100 -14.15 -13.94 15.75
CA LEU A 100 -15.33 -14.76 16.08
C LEU A 100 -16.12 -15.10 14.83
N MET A 101 -16.56 -16.35 14.71
CA MET A 101 -17.36 -16.82 13.59
C MET A 101 -18.55 -17.65 14.07
N TRP A 102 -19.72 -17.35 13.53
CA TRP A 102 -20.94 -18.10 13.75
C TRP A 102 -21.13 -19.13 12.63
N ILE A 103 -21.21 -20.41 12.99
CA ILE A 103 -21.39 -21.51 12.04
C ILE A 103 -22.76 -22.13 12.30
N MET A 104 -23.64 -22.07 11.31
CA MET A 104 -24.99 -22.64 11.38
C MET A 104 -25.11 -23.80 10.40
N ILE A 105 -25.57 -24.95 10.89
CA ILE A 105 -25.97 -26.08 10.04
C ILE A 105 -27.32 -25.74 9.41
N LEU A 106 -27.33 -25.48 8.11
CA LEU A 106 -28.57 -25.22 7.37
C LEU A 106 -29.30 -26.53 7.06
N GLU A 107 -28.57 -27.51 6.56
CA GLU A 107 -29.09 -28.82 6.17
C GLU A 107 -28.03 -29.89 6.42
N CYS A 108 -28.46 -31.10 6.81
CA CYS A 108 -27.60 -32.27 6.91
C CYS A 108 -28.31 -33.46 6.26
N GLY A 109 -27.62 -34.13 5.35
CA GLY A 109 -28.05 -35.36 4.69
C GLY A 109 -26.96 -36.42 4.75
N TYR A 110 -27.25 -37.62 4.23
CA TYR A 110 -26.36 -38.78 4.39
C TYR A 110 -24.95 -38.61 3.78
N THR A 111 -24.80 -37.74 2.79
CA THR A 111 -23.53 -37.49 2.07
C THR A 111 -23.21 -36.01 1.92
N TYR A 112 -23.91 -35.11 2.63
CA TYR A 112 -23.71 -33.67 2.50
C TYR A 112 -24.10 -32.94 3.79
N CYS A 113 -23.39 -31.85 4.07
CA CYS A 113 -23.77 -30.86 5.07
C CYS A 113 -23.71 -29.48 4.42
N SER A 114 -24.77 -28.69 4.54
CA SER A 114 -24.81 -27.30 4.10
C SER A 114 -24.64 -26.41 5.33
N ILE A 115 -23.63 -25.54 5.32
CA ILE A 115 -23.31 -24.65 6.43
C ILE A 115 -23.31 -23.19 5.99
N ASN A 116 -23.75 -22.32 6.89
CA ASN A 116 -23.55 -20.88 6.81
C ASN A 116 -22.44 -20.52 7.80
N ILE A 117 -21.36 -19.91 7.30
CA ILE A 117 -20.29 -19.35 8.13
C ILE A 117 -20.40 -17.83 8.03
N LYS A 118 -20.67 -17.17 9.15
CA LYS A 118 -20.74 -15.71 9.25
C LYS A 118 -19.63 -15.22 10.19
N GLY A 119 -18.71 -14.39 9.67
CA GLY A 119 -17.79 -13.64 10.51
C GLY A 119 -18.54 -12.60 11.34
N LEU A 120 -18.10 -12.39 12.58
CA LEU A 120 -18.53 -11.28 13.44
C LEU A 120 -17.50 -10.15 13.37
N GLU A 121 -17.87 -8.95 13.78
CA GLU A 121 -16.95 -7.81 13.87
C GLU A 121 -15.78 -8.13 14.81
N LEU A 122 -14.58 -7.64 14.48
CA LEU A 122 -13.42 -7.79 15.38
C LEU A 122 -13.66 -6.99 16.68
N GLN A 123 -13.05 -7.44 17.76
CA GLN A 123 -13.46 -7.04 19.11
C GLN A 123 -12.90 -5.67 19.53
N GLU A 124 -13.61 -4.59 19.18
CA GLU A 124 -13.19 -3.21 19.48
C GLU A 124 -13.72 -2.63 20.81
N THR A 125 -14.75 -3.23 21.42
CA THR A 125 -15.42 -2.66 22.62
C THR A 125 -15.21 -3.48 23.89
N SER A 126 -15.25 -2.81 25.04
CA SER A 126 -14.96 -3.42 26.36
C SER A 126 -15.96 -4.50 26.79
N CYS A 127 -17.22 -4.43 26.36
CA CYS A 127 -18.17 -5.52 26.58
C CYS A 127 -17.82 -6.76 25.73
N HIS A 128 -17.43 -6.58 24.47
CA HIS A 128 -16.93 -7.68 23.65
C HIS A 128 -15.66 -8.27 24.25
N THR A 129 -14.73 -7.48 24.79
CA THR A 129 -13.53 -8.01 25.49
C THR A 129 -13.87 -8.85 26.72
N ALA A 130 -14.88 -8.45 27.50
CA ALA A 130 -15.31 -9.21 28.68
C ALA A 130 -15.98 -10.54 28.30
N GLU A 131 -16.84 -10.54 27.28
CA GLU A 131 -17.46 -11.73 26.71
C GLU A 131 -16.42 -12.67 26.08
N ALA A 132 -15.47 -12.10 25.32
CA ALA A 132 -14.34 -12.79 24.70
C ALA A 132 -13.55 -13.60 25.71
N ARG A 133 -13.09 -12.92 26.76
CA ARG A 133 -12.29 -13.50 27.83
C ARG A 133 -13.02 -14.66 28.52
N ARG A 134 -14.35 -14.57 28.68
CA ARG A 134 -15.12 -15.66 29.26
C ARG A 134 -15.22 -16.88 28.35
N VAL A 135 -15.14 -16.71 27.03
CA VAL A 135 -14.99 -17.83 26.07
C VAL A 135 -13.58 -18.41 26.12
N ASP A 136 -12.54 -17.56 26.23
CA ASP A 136 -11.15 -18.01 26.37
C ASP A 136 -10.95 -18.85 27.64
N GLU A 137 -11.41 -18.38 28.81
CA GLU A 137 -11.37 -19.12 30.08
C GLU A 137 -11.98 -20.53 29.94
N VAL A 138 -13.11 -20.65 29.22
CA VAL A 138 -13.80 -21.93 28.95
C VAL A 138 -13.03 -22.82 27.97
N PHE A 139 -12.20 -22.26 27.09
CA PHE A 139 -11.36 -23.00 26.16
C PHE A 139 -10.05 -23.46 26.80
N GLU A 140 -9.40 -22.61 27.59
CA GLU A 140 -8.23 -22.96 28.42
C GLU A 140 -8.58 -24.14 29.34
N ASP A 141 -9.71 -24.05 30.05
CA ASP A 141 -10.21 -25.13 30.93
C ASP A 141 -10.47 -26.45 30.20
N ALA A 142 -10.95 -26.40 28.95
CA ALA A 142 -11.41 -27.58 28.22
C ALA A 142 -10.33 -28.24 27.34
N PHE A 143 -9.36 -27.47 26.86
CA PHE A 143 -8.41 -27.90 25.83
C PHE A 143 -6.93 -27.75 26.21
N GLU A 144 -6.59 -26.93 27.20
CA GLU A 144 -5.18 -26.65 27.56
C GLU A 144 -4.74 -27.25 28.91
N GLN A 145 -5.64 -27.86 29.69
CA GLN A 145 -5.29 -28.51 30.96
C GLN A 145 -4.40 -29.76 30.78
N GLU A 146 -3.08 -29.60 30.90
CA GLU A 146 -2.09 -30.69 30.85
C GLU A 146 -2.27 -31.76 31.96
N TYR A 147 -2.92 -31.40 33.07
CA TYR A 147 -3.15 -32.30 34.20
C TYR A 147 -4.63 -32.66 34.33
N THR A 148 -4.94 -33.92 34.03
CA THR A 148 -6.28 -34.49 34.23
C THR A 148 -6.65 -34.48 35.72
N ARG A 149 -7.40 -33.45 36.16
CA ARG A 149 -8.09 -33.46 37.45
C ARG A 149 -9.10 -34.60 37.47
N VAL A 150 -8.70 -35.73 38.07
CA VAL A 150 -9.59 -36.85 38.34
C VAL A 150 -10.73 -36.34 39.22
N CYS A 151 -11.93 -36.21 38.65
CA CYS A 151 -13.15 -35.67 39.25
C CYS A 151 -13.15 -34.15 39.53
N SER A 152 -12.80 -33.31 38.56
CA SER A 152 -13.33 -31.93 38.54
C SER A 152 -14.85 -31.96 38.27
N LEU A 153 -15.61 -31.17 39.04
CA LEU A 153 -16.96 -30.76 38.64
C LEU A 153 -16.84 -29.70 37.55
N ASN A 154 -17.78 -29.64 36.63
CA ASN A 154 -17.83 -28.55 35.65
C ASN A 154 -18.06 -27.22 36.40
N GLU A 155 -17.02 -26.38 36.47
CA GLU A 155 -17.07 -25.05 37.11
C GLU A 155 -18.09 -24.12 36.41
N HIS A 156 -18.48 -24.48 35.18
CA HIS A 156 -19.39 -23.76 34.29
C HIS A 156 -20.76 -24.45 34.12
N PHE A 157 -21.34 -25.01 35.19
CA PHE A 157 -22.59 -25.79 35.18
C PHE A 157 -23.83 -25.07 34.58
N GLY A 158 -23.77 -23.74 34.35
CA GLY A 158 -24.83 -22.94 33.73
C GLY A 158 -24.47 -22.28 32.40
N ASN A 159 -23.34 -22.62 31.76
CA ASN A 159 -22.93 -21.98 30.52
C ASN A 159 -23.82 -22.35 29.33
N VAL A 160 -24.10 -21.35 28.48
CA VAL A 160 -24.82 -21.51 27.20
C VAL A 160 -23.94 -22.19 26.15
N LEU A 161 -22.61 -22.04 26.27
CA LEU A 161 -21.63 -22.63 25.35
C LEU A 161 -21.06 -23.92 25.95
N THR A 162 -21.03 -24.98 25.14
CA THR A 162 -20.35 -26.25 25.45
C THR A 162 -19.13 -26.38 24.52
N PRO A 163 -17.91 -26.62 25.05
CA PRO A 163 -16.74 -26.92 24.22
C PRO A 163 -16.97 -28.17 23.36
N CYS A 164 -16.72 -28.08 22.04
CA CYS A 164 -16.92 -29.19 21.12
C CYS A 164 -15.59 -29.84 20.68
N THR A 165 -14.74 -29.09 19.99
CA THR A 165 -13.49 -29.60 19.39
C THR A 165 -12.56 -28.46 18.98
N VAL A 166 -11.26 -28.74 18.91
CA VAL A 166 -10.23 -27.84 18.35
C VAL A 166 -9.92 -28.28 16.93
N LEU A 167 -9.87 -27.33 15.99
CA LEU A 167 -9.63 -27.59 14.58
C LEU A 167 -8.36 -26.86 14.11
N PRO A 168 -7.28 -27.57 13.72
CA PRO A 168 -6.07 -26.92 13.22
C PRO A 168 -6.30 -26.38 11.80
N VAL A 169 -6.32 -25.06 11.67
CA VAL A 169 -6.48 -24.35 10.39
C VAL A 169 -5.31 -23.38 10.20
N LYS A 170 -4.78 -23.26 8.97
CA LYS A 170 -3.78 -22.24 8.65
C LYS A 170 -4.47 -20.90 8.40
N LEU A 171 -4.18 -19.91 9.24
CA LEU A 171 -4.81 -18.59 9.31
C LEU A 171 -3.75 -17.49 9.43
N TYR A 172 -4.15 -16.23 9.24
CA TYR A 172 -3.35 -15.07 9.70
C TYR A 172 -3.59 -14.80 11.18
N SER A 173 -2.49 -14.67 11.93
CA SER A 173 -2.46 -14.09 13.28
C SER A 173 -2.38 -12.57 13.18
N ASP A 174 -3.08 -11.83 14.06
CA ASP A 174 -2.74 -10.42 14.33
C ASP A 174 -1.66 -10.38 15.44
N ALA A 175 -0.83 -9.34 15.44
CA ALA A 175 0.18 -9.07 16.46
C ALA A 175 0.50 -7.57 16.46
N ARG A 176 0.13 -6.86 17.54
CA ARG A 176 0.27 -5.40 17.66
C ARG A 176 1.41 -5.07 18.61
N ASN A 177 2.42 -4.35 18.12
CA ASN A 177 3.58 -3.92 18.89
C ASN A 177 3.60 -2.39 19.01
N VAL A 178 3.84 -1.88 20.22
CA VAL A 178 4.09 -0.45 20.45
C VAL A 178 5.54 -0.15 20.07
N LEU A 179 5.75 0.85 19.20
CA LEU A 179 7.07 1.18 18.65
C LEU A 179 7.82 2.30 19.42
N SER A 180 7.29 2.74 20.56
CA SER A 180 7.99 3.62 21.51
C SER A 180 9.29 2.96 21.99
N GLY A 181 10.37 3.74 22.10
CA GLY A 181 11.74 3.24 22.23
C GLY A 181 12.43 2.87 20.91
N ILE A 182 11.68 2.67 19.81
CA ILE A 182 12.24 2.31 18.49
C ILE A 182 12.22 3.51 17.53
N ILE A 183 11.04 4.12 17.30
CA ILE A 183 10.84 5.19 16.29
C ILE A 183 11.20 6.62 16.80
N ASP A 184 11.51 6.73 18.08
CA ASP A 184 11.92 7.92 18.82
C ASP A 184 13.42 7.88 19.22
N SER A 185 14.05 6.70 19.18
CA SER A 185 15.49 6.53 19.45
C SER A 185 16.34 7.26 18.40
N HIS A 186 17.16 8.22 18.85
CA HIS A 186 18.07 8.98 18.00
C HIS A 186 19.08 8.11 17.23
N GLU A 187 19.46 6.94 17.77
CA GLU A 187 20.39 6.01 17.12
C GLU A 187 19.71 5.33 15.92
N ASN A 188 18.52 4.75 16.14
CA ASN A 188 17.70 4.15 15.09
C ASN A 188 17.35 5.16 14.00
N LEU A 189 16.98 6.39 14.37
CA LEU A 189 16.65 7.46 13.42
C LEU A 189 17.86 7.96 12.61
N LYS A 190 19.07 7.81 13.14
CA LYS A 190 20.31 8.12 12.42
C LYS A 190 20.64 7.01 11.41
N GLU A 191 20.48 5.74 11.79
CA GLU A 191 20.65 4.61 10.86
C GLU A 191 19.58 4.62 9.75
N PHE A 192 18.31 4.85 10.11
CA PHE A 192 17.17 4.92 9.20
C PHE A 192 17.44 5.82 7.97
N LYS A 193 18.09 6.96 8.16
CA LYS A 193 18.47 7.86 7.05
C LYS A 193 19.47 7.23 6.09
N GLY A 194 20.52 6.61 6.62
CA GLY A 194 21.55 5.95 5.80
C GLY A 194 20.98 4.73 5.09
N ASP A 195 20.12 3.97 5.75
CA ASP A 195 19.46 2.81 5.16
C ASP A 195 18.42 3.22 4.11
N LEU A 196 17.68 4.32 4.29
CA LEU A 196 16.73 4.80 3.28
C LEU A 196 17.40 5.03 1.92
N ILE A 197 18.61 5.59 1.92
CA ILE A 197 19.39 5.81 0.69
C ILE A 197 19.76 4.45 0.06
N LYS A 198 20.19 3.46 0.86
CA LYS A 198 20.50 2.10 0.37
C LYS A 198 19.26 1.41 -0.21
N VAL A 199 18.12 1.49 0.47
CA VAL A 199 16.86 0.87 0.03
C VAL A 199 16.32 1.55 -1.23
N LEU A 200 16.39 2.88 -1.33
CA LEU A 200 16.07 3.63 -2.55
C LEU A 200 16.94 3.17 -3.73
N VAL A 201 18.26 3.06 -3.54
CA VAL A 201 19.18 2.53 -4.57
C VAL A 201 18.75 1.13 -5.01
N TRP A 202 18.51 0.22 -4.07
CA TRP A 202 18.12 -1.16 -4.39
C TRP A 202 16.79 -1.23 -5.15
N ILE A 203 15.74 -0.54 -4.69
CA ILE A 203 14.44 -0.53 -5.34
C ILE A 203 14.51 0.05 -6.75
N LEU A 204 15.23 1.17 -6.95
CA LEU A 204 15.33 1.79 -8.27
C LEU A 204 16.17 0.97 -9.25
N VAL A 205 17.27 0.35 -8.81
CA VAL A 205 18.07 -0.56 -9.65
C VAL A 205 17.26 -1.82 -10.02
N GLN A 206 16.54 -2.42 -9.07
CA GLN A 206 15.66 -3.57 -9.31
C GLN A 206 14.48 -3.24 -10.24
N TYR A 207 13.86 -2.05 -10.09
CA TYR A 207 12.80 -1.59 -10.99
C TYR A 207 13.35 -1.41 -12.42
N CYS A 208 14.48 -0.71 -12.59
CA CYS A 208 15.08 -0.49 -13.90
C CYS A 208 15.49 -1.81 -14.58
N SER A 209 16.06 -2.76 -13.85
CA SER A 209 16.50 -4.04 -14.40
C SER A 209 15.35 -4.96 -14.84
N LYS A 210 14.19 -4.86 -14.18
CA LYS A 210 12.96 -5.61 -14.49
C LYS A 210 12.03 -4.89 -15.46
N ARG A 211 12.29 -3.62 -15.78
CA ARG A 211 11.48 -2.83 -16.70
C ARG A 211 11.54 -3.46 -18.09
N PRO A 212 10.41 -3.82 -18.73
CA PRO A 212 10.44 -4.27 -20.12
C PRO A 212 10.99 -3.12 -20.96
N GLY A 213 12.15 -3.35 -21.60
CA GLY A 213 12.85 -2.33 -22.35
C GLY A 213 11.93 -1.66 -23.36
N MET A 214 11.61 -0.38 -23.13
CA MET A 214 10.89 0.43 -24.08
C MET A 214 11.72 0.42 -25.36
N LYS A 215 11.22 -0.24 -26.42
CA LYS A 215 11.79 -0.11 -27.75
C LYS A 215 11.50 1.32 -28.21
N GLU A 216 12.39 2.25 -27.86
CA GLU A 216 12.48 3.51 -28.57
C GLU A 216 12.61 3.15 -30.05
N ASN A 217 11.68 3.66 -30.86
CA ASN A 217 11.69 3.45 -32.29
C ASN A 217 12.85 4.26 -32.89
N VAL A 218 14.06 3.69 -32.81
CA VAL A 218 15.16 4.01 -33.73
C VAL A 218 14.74 3.48 -35.11
N HIS A 219 13.80 4.18 -35.73
CA HIS A 219 13.47 3.96 -37.12
C HIS A 219 14.70 4.35 -37.93
N ASN A 220 15.28 3.34 -38.57
CA ASN A 220 16.38 3.48 -39.51
C ASN A 220 16.06 4.54 -40.56
N THR A 221 16.57 5.76 -40.37
CA THR A 221 16.66 6.75 -41.44
C THR A 221 17.90 6.41 -42.26
N GLU A 222 17.77 5.42 -43.14
CA GLU A 222 18.79 5.14 -44.15
C GLU A 222 19.00 6.37 -45.03
N ASN A 223 20.11 7.06 -44.81
CA ASN A 223 20.55 8.18 -45.63
C ASN A 223 20.84 7.72 -47.07
N LYS A 224 19.85 7.81 -47.97
CA LYS A 224 20.12 7.91 -49.41
C LYS A 224 20.62 9.31 -49.72
N GLY A 225 21.94 9.45 -49.71
CA GLY A 225 22.61 10.75 -49.66
C GLY A 225 22.57 11.56 -50.96
N LYS A 226 22.97 12.83 -50.80
CA LYS A 226 23.63 13.65 -51.82
C LYS A 226 24.78 14.40 -51.15
N ALA A 227 25.95 14.40 -51.80
CA ALA A 227 27.17 15.02 -51.28
C ALA A 227 27.07 16.56 -51.30
N PRO A 228 27.80 17.28 -50.42
CA PRO A 228 27.74 18.74 -50.32
C PRO A 228 28.54 19.42 -51.46
N LEU A 229 28.00 20.53 -51.97
CA LEU A 229 28.71 21.43 -52.88
C LEU A 229 29.48 22.49 -52.07
N MET A 230 30.76 22.64 -52.38
CA MET A 230 31.68 23.54 -51.70
C MET A 230 31.90 24.87 -52.47
N LEU A 231 32.30 25.88 -51.68
CA LEU A 231 33.14 27.07 -51.97
C LEU A 231 32.43 28.40 -52.32
N PRO A 232 33.10 29.58 -52.10
CA PRO A 232 34.38 29.83 -51.41
C PRO A 232 34.33 30.88 -50.27
N ALA A 233 35.48 31.08 -49.60
CA ALA A 233 35.70 32.02 -48.50
C ALA A 233 36.01 33.47 -48.93
N LEU A 234 35.90 34.42 -47.98
CA LEU A 234 36.49 35.76 -48.06
C LEU A 234 37.10 36.17 -46.69
N ASN A 235 38.21 36.90 -46.71
CA ASN A 235 39.06 37.20 -45.54
C ASN A 235 38.88 38.63 -44.97
N THR A 236 39.51 38.89 -43.80
CA THR A 236 39.81 40.21 -43.16
C THR A 236 38.58 41.00 -42.62
N LEU A 237 38.63 41.76 -41.51
CA LEU A 237 39.70 42.40 -40.70
C LEU A 237 39.20 42.64 -39.22
N PRO A 238 40.03 42.96 -38.20
CA PRO A 238 39.59 43.11 -36.78
C PRO A 238 39.52 44.60 -36.30
N PRO A 239 39.50 44.90 -34.98
CA PRO A 239 38.36 45.30 -34.14
C PRO A 239 38.28 46.83 -33.84
N PRO A 240 37.45 47.28 -32.87
CA PRO A 240 38.00 48.16 -31.83
C PRO A 240 37.54 47.84 -30.38
N LYS A 241 38.17 48.50 -29.40
CA LYS A 241 37.97 48.36 -27.93
C LYS A 241 37.38 49.64 -27.29
N SER A 242 36.88 49.50 -26.04
CA SER A 242 36.84 50.51 -24.94
C SER A 242 35.92 51.74 -25.17
N PRO A 243 35.45 52.46 -24.11
CA PRO A 243 35.93 52.56 -22.72
C PRO A 243 35.01 51.83 -21.70
N GLU A 244 35.42 51.43 -20.48
CA GLU A 244 36.06 52.18 -19.38
C GLU A 244 35.22 53.35 -18.86
N ASP A 245 34.41 53.09 -17.82
CA ASP A 245 34.10 54.07 -16.79
C ASP A 245 34.27 53.40 -15.42
N ILE A 246 34.94 54.12 -14.52
CA ILE A 246 35.14 53.75 -13.12
C ILE A 246 34.18 54.62 -12.33
N ASP A 247 33.38 54.02 -11.44
CA ASP A 247 32.96 54.76 -10.26
C ASP A 247 32.88 53.88 -9.01
N SER A 248 33.21 54.50 -7.89
CA SER A 248 33.46 53.85 -6.60
C SER A 248 32.42 54.24 -5.56
N LEU A 249 32.10 53.35 -4.61
CA LEU A 249 32.28 53.61 -3.16
C LEU A 249 31.78 52.46 -2.26
N ASN A 250 32.18 52.55 -0.99
CA ASN A 250 32.11 51.50 0.04
C ASN A 250 30.83 51.56 0.90
N SER A 251 30.68 50.51 1.73
CA SER A 251 29.99 50.50 3.05
C SER A 251 28.46 50.71 3.03
N GLU A 252 27.65 50.20 3.97
CA GLU A 252 27.88 50.04 5.42
C GLU A 252 27.37 48.72 6.04
N THR A 253 27.64 48.58 7.34
CA THR A 253 27.50 47.42 8.21
C THR A 253 26.32 47.59 9.19
N PHE A 254 25.90 46.51 9.87
CA PHE A 254 24.93 46.46 10.99
C PHE A 254 23.44 46.71 10.60
N ASN A 255 22.50 45.87 11.02
CA ASN A 255 22.17 45.66 12.43
C ASN A 255 21.65 44.25 12.78
N ASP A 256 21.85 43.91 14.04
CA ASP A 256 21.51 42.66 14.73
C ASP A 256 20.39 42.96 15.75
N TRP A 257 19.20 42.38 15.58
CA TRP A 257 18.05 42.55 16.48
C TRP A 257 17.40 41.19 16.75
N SER A 258 17.79 40.59 17.87
CA SER A 258 17.04 39.57 18.59
C SER A 258 15.74 40.15 19.17
N ASP A 259 14.68 39.35 19.23
CA ASP A 259 13.59 39.59 20.19
C ASP A 259 13.01 38.25 20.67
N ASP A 260 12.80 38.15 21.99
CA ASP A 260 12.38 36.94 22.70
C ASP A 260 10.88 36.97 23.07
N ASN A 261 10.32 35.78 23.34
CA ASN A 261 9.15 35.52 24.21
C ASN A 261 7.76 36.06 23.83
N ILE A 262 6.97 35.24 23.13
CA ILE A 262 5.49 35.13 23.23
C ILE A 262 5.01 33.88 22.46
N PHE A 263 4.10 33.00 22.90
CA PHE A 263 3.36 32.79 24.17
C PHE A 263 3.43 31.29 24.56
N ASP A 264 3.28 30.97 25.85
CA ASP A 264 2.65 29.72 26.32
C ASP A 264 1.12 29.92 26.43
N ASP A 265 0.30 28.89 26.16
CA ASP A 265 -0.68 28.37 27.11
C ASP A 265 -1.59 27.25 26.54
N GLU A 266 -1.78 26.22 27.36
CA GLU A 266 -2.66 25.05 27.19
C GLU A 266 -4.11 25.37 27.67
N PRO A 267 -5.17 24.75 27.12
CA PRO A 267 -6.49 24.76 27.75
C PRO A 267 -6.91 23.38 28.30
N THR A 268 -6.85 23.21 29.62
CA THR A 268 -7.31 22.01 30.33
C THR A 268 -8.85 21.86 30.37
N ILE A 269 -9.30 20.60 30.35
CA ILE A 269 -10.69 20.12 30.45
C ILE A 269 -11.45 20.64 31.69
N LYS A 270 -12.75 20.95 31.53
CA LYS A 270 -13.75 20.95 32.63
C LYS A 270 -15.07 20.27 32.23
N LYS A 271 -15.71 19.63 33.21
CA LYS A 271 -16.87 18.71 33.05
C LYS A 271 -18.24 19.38 33.22
N VAL A 272 -19.17 18.94 32.36
CA VAL A 272 -20.63 18.66 32.52
C VAL A 272 -21.35 19.05 33.83
N ILE A 273 -22.49 19.75 33.67
CA ILE A 273 -23.80 19.58 34.37
C ILE A 273 -24.89 19.96 33.31
N GLU A 274 -25.75 19.05 32.83
CA GLU A 274 -27.21 18.90 33.14
C GLU A 274 -28.06 20.21 33.19
N GLU A 275 -29.31 20.32 32.69
CA GLU A 275 -30.39 19.33 32.48
C GLU A 275 -31.45 19.73 31.38
N LYS A 276 -32.51 18.92 31.23
CA LYS A 276 -33.61 18.87 30.21
C LYS A 276 -34.46 20.16 29.97
N HIS A 277 -35.05 20.33 28.76
CA HIS A 277 -36.53 20.18 28.51
C HIS A 277 -37.04 20.43 27.05
N GLN A 278 -37.78 19.43 26.54
CA GLN A 278 -38.95 19.39 25.62
C GLN A 278 -39.36 20.53 24.62
N LEU A 279 -39.66 20.05 23.38
CA LEU A 279 -40.80 20.33 22.47
C LEU A 279 -40.88 21.58 21.53
N LYS A 280 -41.21 21.24 20.26
CA LYS A 280 -42.14 21.88 19.29
C LYS A 280 -41.66 22.74 18.11
N ASP A 281 -42.16 22.30 16.94
CA ASP A 281 -42.67 22.98 15.75
C ASP A 281 -41.74 23.71 14.74
N LEU A 282 -41.93 23.31 13.47
CA LEU A 282 -41.44 23.88 12.19
C LEU A 282 -42.19 25.21 11.85
N PRO A 283 -41.87 25.96 10.75
CA PRO A 283 -40.94 25.66 9.64
C PRO A 283 -39.97 26.79 9.18
N GLY A 284 -38.91 26.38 8.48
CA GLY A 284 -38.47 26.96 7.19
C GLY A 284 -38.12 28.44 7.07
N THR A 285 -36.82 28.75 6.96
CA THR A 285 -36.33 29.85 6.11
C THR A 285 -34.93 29.51 5.58
N ASN A 286 -34.69 29.73 4.28
CA ASN A 286 -33.36 29.58 3.69
C ASN A 286 -32.45 30.72 4.17
N LEU A 287 -31.28 30.39 4.73
CA LEU A 287 -30.19 31.33 4.94
C LEU A 287 -28.94 30.78 4.24
N PHE A 288 -28.63 31.36 3.08
CA PHE A 288 -27.45 31.02 2.30
C PHE A 288 -26.20 31.66 2.92
N ILE A 289 -25.10 30.91 2.92
CA ILE A 289 -23.80 31.33 3.42
C ILE A 289 -23.18 32.36 2.46
N PRO A 290 -22.53 33.44 2.94
CA PRO A 290 -21.84 34.39 2.08
C PRO A 290 -20.69 33.72 1.29
N GLY A 291 -20.61 33.96 -0.02
CA GLY A 291 -19.43 33.61 -0.83
C GLY A 291 -19.63 32.57 -1.94
N SER A 292 -20.85 32.08 -2.19
CA SER A 292 -21.12 31.21 -3.35
C SER A 292 -21.59 32.01 -4.57
N VAL A 293 -20.99 31.77 -5.75
CA VAL A 293 -21.44 32.30 -7.05
C VAL A 293 -21.52 31.15 -8.05
N GLU A 294 -22.73 30.71 -8.34
CA GLU A 294 -23.03 29.75 -9.42
C GLU A 294 -23.02 30.49 -10.77
N SER A 295 -22.38 29.93 -11.81
CA SER A 295 -22.37 30.56 -13.14
C SER A 295 -23.59 30.15 -13.96
N GLN A 296 -24.28 31.10 -14.61
CA GLN A 296 -25.24 30.77 -15.66
C GLN A 296 -25.07 31.68 -16.89
N ARG A 297 -24.95 31.05 -18.06
CA ARG A 297 -24.71 31.70 -19.36
C ARG A 297 -26.03 32.02 -20.07
N VAL A 298 -26.24 33.28 -20.46
CA VAL A 298 -26.96 33.78 -21.64
C VAL A 298 -26.40 35.21 -21.88
N GLY A 299 -26.16 35.75 -23.07
CA GLY A 299 -26.32 35.29 -24.45
C GLY A 299 -26.48 36.51 -25.36
N ASP A 300 -25.40 36.85 -26.08
CA ASP A 300 -25.24 37.71 -27.28
C ASP A 300 -26.05 39.01 -27.53
N HIS A 301 -25.27 40.02 -27.97
CA HIS A 301 -25.55 41.07 -28.98
C HIS A 301 -25.69 42.58 -28.61
N SER A 302 -24.85 43.34 -29.34
CA SER A 302 -25.02 44.71 -29.91
C SER A 302 -24.69 46.00 -29.10
N THR A 303 -23.45 46.48 -29.28
CA THR A 303 -23.04 47.83 -29.79
C THR A 303 -23.63 49.14 -29.23
N GLY A 304 -22.74 49.95 -28.60
CA GLY A 304 -22.76 51.44 -28.55
C GLY A 304 -23.79 52.09 -27.59
N THR A 305 -23.54 53.22 -26.92
CA THR A 305 -22.46 54.24 -27.04
C THR A 305 -22.27 55.00 -25.70
N VAL A 306 -21.06 55.55 -25.50
CA VAL A 306 -20.49 56.43 -24.43
C VAL A 306 -21.37 57.71 -24.18
N PRO A 307 -21.45 58.37 -22.98
CA PRO A 307 -20.30 58.81 -22.14
C PRO A 307 -20.36 58.76 -20.59
N GLU A 308 -19.14 58.70 -20.03
CA GLU A 308 -18.54 59.39 -18.86
C GLU A 308 -19.43 59.95 -17.72
N ASN A 309 -19.11 59.57 -16.48
CA ASN A 309 -18.43 60.51 -15.58
C ASN A 309 -17.60 59.79 -14.49
N ASP A 310 -16.56 60.46 -14.00
CA ASP A 310 -15.53 59.94 -13.09
C ASP A 310 -16.04 59.57 -11.68
N LEU A 311 -15.42 58.53 -11.08
CA LEU A 311 -14.73 58.61 -9.77
C LEU A 311 -14.03 57.29 -9.41
N TYR A 312 -12.99 57.37 -8.56
CA TYR A 312 -12.20 56.27 -7.99
C TYR A 312 -11.15 55.58 -8.88
N LYS A 313 -10.15 56.40 -9.22
CA LYS A 313 -8.80 56.03 -9.64
C LYS A 313 -8.08 55.21 -8.55
N ALA A 314 -8.10 53.88 -8.65
CA ALA A 314 -7.24 52.99 -7.86
C ALA A 314 -5.91 52.73 -8.58
N VAL A 315 -4.79 52.96 -7.89
CA VAL A 315 -3.44 52.78 -8.45
C VAL A 315 -3.04 51.31 -8.37
N LEU A 316 -3.08 50.61 -9.52
CA LEU A 316 -2.52 49.25 -9.64
C LEU A 316 -1.07 49.35 -10.14
N LEU A 317 -0.13 49.30 -9.21
CA LEU A 317 1.31 49.33 -9.51
C LEU A 317 1.81 47.90 -9.80
N GLY A 318 1.36 47.35 -10.93
CA GLY A 318 1.84 46.08 -11.48
C GLY A 318 2.86 46.31 -12.59
N TYR A 319 3.98 45.58 -12.56
CA TYR A 319 4.94 45.56 -13.66
C TYR A 319 4.29 44.99 -14.94
N PRO A 320 4.71 45.44 -16.14
CA PRO A 320 4.08 45.01 -17.39
C PRO A 320 4.27 43.51 -17.63
N ALA A 321 3.20 42.85 -18.05
CA ALA A 321 3.27 41.46 -18.52
C ALA A 321 4.15 41.41 -19.79
N VAL A 322 5.27 40.69 -19.70
CA VAL A 322 6.09 40.37 -20.87
C VAL A 322 5.43 39.21 -21.61
N ASP A 323 4.98 39.48 -22.83
CA ASP A 323 4.52 38.45 -23.76
C ASP A 323 5.67 37.50 -24.11
N LYS A 324 5.71 36.34 -23.45
CA LYS A 324 6.46 35.19 -23.94
C LYS A 324 5.62 34.48 -24.99
N GLY A 325 5.66 35.02 -26.21
CA GLY A 325 5.28 34.30 -27.41
C GLY A 325 6.00 32.95 -27.46
N LYS A 326 5.37 31.95 -28.09
CA LYS A 326 5.80 30.54 -28.10
C LYS A 326 7.21 30.33 -28.68
N GLN A 327 8.23 30.49 -27.84
CA GLN A 327 9.44 29.69 -27.93
C GLN A 327 9.27 28.52 -26.96
N GLU A 328 9.06 27.34 -27.54
CA GLU A 328 9.43 26.09 -26.89
C GLU A 328 10.97 26.08 -26.82
N ASP A 329 11.51 26.73 -25.78
CA ASP A 329 12.85 26.44 -25.30
C ASP A 329 12.84 25.01 -24.75
N MET A 330 12.86 24.05 -25.67
CA MET A 330 13.23 22.66 -25.41
C MET A 330 14.54 22.71 -24.61
N PRO A 331 14.56 22.29 -23.34
CA PRO A 331 15.82 22.16 -22.62
C PRO A 331 16.58 21.04 -23.34
N TYR A 332 17.53 21.43 -24.18
CA TYR A 332 18.37 20.51 -24.93
C TYR A 332 19.31 19.82 -23.94
N ILE A 333 18.80 18.81 -23.24
CA ILE A 333 19.58 17.93 -22.38
C ILE A 333 20.69 17.39 -23.28
N PRO A 334 21.98 17.68 -22.98
CA PRO A 334 23.06 17.09 -23.74
C PRO A 334 22.88 15.57 -23.68
N LEU A 335 22.89 14.90 -24.83
CA LEU A 335 22.93 13.44 -24.89
C LEU A 335 24.26 13.00 -24.28
N MET A 336 24.24 12.82 -22.97
CA MET A 336 25.41 12.49 -22.16
C MET A 336 25.72 11.02 -22.45
N GLU A 337 26.72 10.79 -23.30
CA GLU A 337 27.07 9.45 -23.76
C GLU A 337 27.55 8.60 -22.58
N PHE A 338 26.93 7.43 -22.40
CA PHE A 338 27.31 6.46 -21.39
C PHE A 338 28.73 5.95 -21.64
N SER A 339 29.47 5.70 -20.56
CA SER A 339 30.80 5.08 -20.65
C SER A 339 30.71 3.61 -21.08
N CYS A 340 29.62 2.92 -20.70
CA CYS A 340 29.31 1.56 -21.15
C CYS A 340 28.07 1.54 -22.04
N SER A 341 28.17 0.88 -23.20
CA SER A 341 27.04 0.74 -24.13
C SER A 341 25.83 -0.02 -23.57
N HIS A 342 25.99 -0.75 -22.47
CA HIS A 342 24.93 -1.51 -21.81
C HIS A 342 24.24 -0.75 -20.66
N SER A 343 24.77 0.42 -20.24
CA SER A 343 24.20 1.24 -19.15
C SER A 343 22.76 1.68 -19.41
N HIS A 344 22.35 1.79 -20.68
CA HIS A 344 20.97 2.11 -21.07
C HIS A 344 19.94 1.08 -20.54
N LEU A 345 20.33 -0.18 -20.34
CA LEU A 345 19.45 -1.25 -19.87
C LEU A 345 19.03 -1.10 -18.41
N VAL A 346 19.84 -0.41 -17.60
CA VAL A 346 19.57 -0.13 -16.17
C VAL A 346 19.43 1.38 -15.94
N CYS A 347 19.17 2.16 -17.00
CA CYS A 347 19.02 3.60 -16.88
C CYS A 347 17.65 3.98 -16.30
N LEU A 348 17.64 5.04 -15.49
CA LEU A 348 16.42 5.67 -15.01
C LEU A 348 15.62 6.30 -16.18
N PRO A 349 14.27 6.28 -16.14
CA PRO A 349 13.42 6.96 -17.11
C PRO A 349 13.79 8.42 -17.36
N ALA A 350 13.65 8.89 -18.60
CA ALA A 350 14.11 10.22 -19.02
C ALA A 350 13.51 11.35 -18.17
N GLU A 351 12.22 11.26 -17.86
CA GLU A 351 11.46 12.20 -17.02
C GLU A 351 12.04 12.35 -15.60
N TRP A 352 12.63 11.27 -15.06
CA TRP A 352 13.15 11.22 -13.68
C TRP A 352 14.58 11.78 -13.59
N ARG A 353 15.24 12.07 -14.71
CA ARG A 353 16.59 12.68 -14.76
C ARG A 353 16.56 14.22 -14.74
N THR A 354 15.38 14.82 -14.58
CA THR A 354 15.20 16.27 -14.49
C THR A 354 15.56 16.80 -13.10
N SER A 355 16.33 17.89 -13.04
CA SER A 355 16.77 18.48 -11.76
C SER A 355 15.84 19.58 -11.27
N CYS A 356 15.21 19.37 -10.11
CA CYS A 356 14.47 20.40 -9.37
C CYS A 356 15.27 21.03 -8.21
N MET A 357 16.36 20.39 -7.77
CA MET A 357 17.11 20.80 -6.58
C MET A 357 18.23 21.82 -6.86
N PRO A 358 18.49 22.78 -5.95
CA PRO A 358 19.64 23.67 -6.05
C PRO A 358 20.97 22.90 -6.08
N SER A 359 21.88 23.30 -6.97
CA SER A 359 23.14 22.58 -7.20
C SER A 359 24.07 22.54 -5.98
N SER A 360 23.99 23.52 -5.08
CA SER A 360 24.68 23.51 -3.79
C SER A 360 24.17 22.41 -2.87
N LYS A 361 22.84 22.32 -2.67
CA LYS A 361 22.19 21.29 -1.86
C LYS A 361 22.36 19.89 -2.45
N MET A 362 22.32 19.75 -3.78
CA MET A 362 22.63 18.47 -4.43
C MET A 362 24.06 18.02 -4.12
N LYS A 363 25.07 18.90 -4.25
CA LYS A 363 26.47 18.56 -3.91
C LYS A 363 26.68 18.17 -2.45
N GLU A 364 26.01 18.86 -1.52
CA GLU A 364 26.00 18.50 -0.10
C GLU A 364 25.47 17.07 0.10
N MET A 365 24.30 16.78 -0.46
CA MET A 365 23.63 15.48 -0.34
C MET A 365 24.33 14.34 -1.09
N SER A 366 24.98 14.60 -2.23
CA SER A 366 25.72 13.57 -2.98
C SER A 366 26.85 12.93 -2.16
N SER A 367 27.34 13.58 -1.10
CA SER A 367 28.33 13.01 -0.18
C SER A 367 27.79 11.87 0.70
N LEU A 368 26.46 11.76 0.84
CA LEU A 368 25.78 10.71 1.61
C LEU A 368 25.48 9.45 0.78
N PHE A 369 25.73 9.48 -0.53
CA PHE A 369 25.39 8.38 -1.42
C PHE A 369 26.36 7.19 -1.24
N PRO A 370 25.88 5.98 -0.92
CA PRO A 370 26.72 4.81 -0.69
C PRO A 370 27.14 4.18 -2.03
N GLU A 371 28.27 4.67 -2.56
CA GLU A 371 28.87 4.24 -3.83
C GLU A 371 29.16 2.73 -3.89
N ASP A 372 29.73 2.21 -2.81
CA ASP A 372 30.09 0.80 -2.63
C ASP A 372 28.86 -0.11 -2.67
N TRP A 373 27.78 0.30 -2.00
CA TRP A 373 26.48 -0.36 -2.07
C TRP A 373 25.88 -0.32 -3.48
N TYR A 374 25.90 0.84 -4.15
CA TYR A 374 25.38 0.96 -5.52
C TYR A 374 26.09 0.01 -6.48
N GLN A 375 27.43 -0.03 -6.45
CA GLN A 375 28.21 -0.97 -7.25
C GLN A 375 27.94 -2.43 -6.86
N PHE A 376 27.75 -2.73 -5.57
CA PHE A 376 27.41 -4.07 -5.10
C PHE A 376 26.04 -4.55 -5.62
N VAL A 377 25.01 -3.71 -5.54
CA VAL A 377 23.66 -4.03 -6.03
C VAL A 377 23.67 -4.29 -7.53
N LEU A 378 24.37 -3.45 -8.33
CA LEU A 378 24.51 -3.69 -9.77
C LEU A 378 25.17 -5.05 -10.08
N ARG A 379 26.21 -5.43 -9.33
CA ARG A 379 26.89 -6.74 -9.48
C ARG A 379 26.00 -7.94 -9.14
N GLN A 380 24.89 -7.76 -8.42
CA GLN A 380 23.95 -8.85 -8.10
C GLN A 380 22.77 -8.96 -9.10
N LEU A 381 22.76 -8.19 -10.19
CA LEU A 381 21.68 -8.28 -11.20
C LEU A 381 21.75 -9.56 -12.04
N GLU A 382 20.74 -10.42 -11.90
CA GLU A 382 20.60 -11.71 -12.63
C GLU A 382 20.33 -11.57 -14.15
N CYS A 383 20.18 -10.35 -14.67
CA CYS A 383 19.72 -10.04 -16.03
C CYS A 383 20.59 -10.59 -17.17
N TYR A 384 21.78 -11.13 -16.89
CA TYR A 384 22.74 -11.60 -17.88
C TYR A 384 23.06 -13.09 -17.71
N HIS A 385 22.26 -13.96 -18.32
CA HIS A 385 22.39 -15.43 -18.24
C HIS A 385 23.58 -16.01 -19.07
N SER A 386 24.75 -15.35 -19.08
CA SER A 386 25.95 -15.83 -19.81
C SER A 386 27.21 -15.57 -18.98
N GLU A 387 27.58 -16.57 -18.18
CA GLU A 387 28.36 -16.43 -16.94
C GLU A 387 29.70 -15.68 -17.06
N GLU A 388 30.46 -15.83 -18.16
CA GLU A 388 31.74 -15.13 -18.35
C GLU A 388 31.63 -13.71 -18.94
N LYS A 389 30.61 -13.43 -19.76
CA LYS A 389 30.42 -12.10 -20.39
C LYS A 389 29.56 -11.19 -19.54
N ALA A 390 28.61 -11.76 -18.79
CA ALA A 390 27.77 -11.08 -17.82
C ALA A 390 28.58 -10.28 -16.78
N SER A 391 29.51 -10.95 -16.09
CA SER A 391 30.31 -10.34 -15.02
C SER A 391 31.13 -9.14 -15.50
N ASN A 392 31.77 -9.26 -16.68
CA ASN A 392 32.53 -8.17 -17.29
C ASN A 392 31.64 -6.99 -17.70
N VAL A 393 30.44 -7.24 -18.23
CA VAL A 393 29.49 -6.16 -18.58
C VAL A 393 28.97 -5.45 -17.32
N LEU A 394 28.66 -6.18 -16.25
CA LEU A 394 28.22 -5.59 -14.98
C LEU A 394 29.30 -4.74 -14.31
N GLU A 395 30.58 -5.15 -14.36
CA GLU A 395 31.70 -4.34 -13.90
C GLU A 395 31.84 -3.01 -14.66
N GLU A 396 31.64 -3.00 -15.98
CA GLU A 396 31.72 -1.78 -16.78
C GLU A 396 30.50 -0.87 -16.60
N ILE A 397 29.30 -1.43 -16.37
CA ILE A 397 28.11 -0.65 -15.98
C ILE A 397 28.32 -0.02 -14.59
N ALA A 398 28.87 -0.76 -13.62
CA ALA A 398 29.11 -0.26 -12.26
C ALA A 398 30.15 0.88 -12.19
N LYS A 399 31.04 0.97 -13.19
CA LYS A 399 32.03 2.07 -13.32
C LYS A 399 31.49 3.28 -14.10
N ASP A 400 30.30 3.19 -14.70
CA ASP A 400 29.75 4.25 -15.54
C ASP A 400 29.34 5.47 -14.69
N LYS A 401 30.14 6.54 -14.80
CA LYS A 401 29.95 7.78 -14.05
C LYS A 401 28.64 8.47 -14.42
N VAL A 402 28.24 8.44 -15.69
CA VAL A 402 27.02 9.12 -16.16
C VAL A 402 25.79 8.40 -15.63
N LEU A 403 25.78 7.07 -15.67
CA LEU A 403 24.71 6.27 -15.08
C LEU A 403 24.59 6.53 -13.57
N LYS A 404 25.72 6.51 -12.87
CA LYS A 404 25.76 6.84 -11.44
C LYS A 404 25.21 8.23 -11.16
N ASP A 405 25.65 9.26 -11.87
CA ASP A 405 25.27 10.64 -11.56
C ASP A 405 23.74 10.82 -11.67
N PHE A 406 23.06 10.09 -12.59
CA PHE A 406 21.60 10.01 -12.62
C PHE A 406 21.00 9.32 -11.38
N TYR A 407 21.59 8.21 -10.91
CA TYR A 407 21.17 7.53 -9.68
C TYR A 407 21.35 8.39 -8.44
N VAL A 408 22.53 9.01 -8.25
CA VAL A 408 22.81 9.96 -7.16
C VAL A 408 21.77 11.07 -7.17
N HIS A 409 21.52 11.70 -8.33
CA HIS A 409 20.59 12.81 -8.43
C HIS A 409 19.15 12.41 -8.09
N THR A 410 18.67 11.30 -8.64
CA THR A 410 17.28 10.83 -8.44
C THR A 410 17.06 10.34 -7.01
N VAL A 411 18.00 9.57 -6.46
CA VAL A 411 17.92 9.05 -5.08
C VAL A 411 17.97 10.18 -4.06
N MET A 412 18.92 11.12 -4.18
CA MET A 412 19.01 12.24 -3.23
C MET A 412 17.84 13.21 -3.37
N THR A 413 17.25 13.37 -4.56
CA THR A 413 16.01 14.13 -4.73
C THR A 413 14.84 13.45 -4.03
N CYS A 414 14.65 12.13 -4.21
CA CYS A 414 13.60 11.38 -3.51
C CYS A 414 13.78 11.41 -1.98
N TYR A 415 15.01 11.23 -1.49
CA TYR A 415 15.37 11.35 -0.07
C TYR A 415 14.99 12.73 0.49
N PHE A 416 15.30 13.81 -0.25
CA PHE A 416 14.96 15.18 0.15
C PHE A 416 13.44 15.42 0.14
N SER A 417 12.70 14.91 -0.85
CA SER A 417 11.22 15.00 -0.87
C SER A 417 10.57 14.26 0.31
N LEU A 418 11.19 13.18 0.81
CA LEU A 418 10.68 12.39 1.93
C LEU A 418 10.91 13.09 3.28
N PHE A 419 12.07 13.73 3.50
CA PHE A 419 12.39 14.40 4.78
C PHE A 419 12.06 15.89 4.85
N GLY A 420 12.06 16.59 3.72
CA GLY A 420 11.82 18.02 3.65
C GLY A 420 13.11 18.86 3.70
N ILE A 421 12.94 20.14 4.06
CA ILE A 421 13.98 21.18 3.94
C ILE A 421 15.17 20.95 4.88
N ASP A 422 14.90 20.44 6.08
CA ASP A 422 15.88 20.28 7.13
C ASP A 422 16.29 18.82 7.28
N ASN A 423 17.60 18.56 7.23
CA ASN A 423 18.20 17.24 7.47
C ASN A 423 18.10 16.78 8.96
N MET A 424 17.13 17.30 9.73
CA MET A 424 16.88 16.98 11.14
C MET A 424 16.32 15.57 11.32
N ALA A 425 16.47 14.99 12.51
CA ALA A 425 15.90 13.66 12.78
C ALA A 425 14.37 13.70 12.60
N PRO A 426 13.77 12.77 11.83
CA PRO A 426 12.32 12.76 11.64
C PRO A 426 11.64 12.46 12.97
N SER A 427 10.59 13.20 13.30
CA SER A 427 9.76 12.86 14.47
C SER A 427 8.90 11.63 14.18
N PRO A 428 8.43 10.88 15.20
CA PRO A 428 7.49 9.78 15.03
C PRO A 428 6.25 10.16 14.18
N GLY A 429 5.70 11.36 14.38
CA GLY A 429 4.58 11.88 13.58
C GLY A 429 4.95 12.27 12.15
N HIS A 430 6.22 12.57 11.85
CA HIS A 430 6.71 12.68 10.48
C HIS A 430 6.78 11.30 9.82
N ILE A 431 7.34 10.30 10.50
CA ILE A 431 7.41 8.91 9.99
C ILE A 431 6.03 8.37 9.66
N LEU A 432 5.06 8.53 10.56
CA LEU A 432 3.68 8.10 10.35
C LEU A 432 3.04 8.75 9.11
N ARG A 433 3.20 10.07 8.94
CA ARG A 433 2.64 10.80 7.79
C ARG A 433 3.25 10.34 6.47
N VAL A 434 4.58 10.22 6.39
CA VAL A 434 5.27 9.78 5.17
C VAL A 434 4.97 8.31 4.87
N TYR A 435 4.86 7.44 5.89
CA TYR A 435 4.39 6.06 5.72
C TYR A 435 2.98 5.99 5.09
N GLY A 436 2.09 6.88 5.54
CA GLY A 436 0.75 7.09 4.98
C GLY A 436 0.71 7.75 3.60
N GLY A 437 1.86 8.16 3.04
CA GLY A 437 1.96 8.82 1.73
C GLY A 437 1.85 10.35 1.76
N VAL A 438 1.77 10.97 2.95
CA VAL A 438 1.73 12.43 3.11
C VAL A 438 3.15 12.97 3.29
N LEU A 439 3.68 13.58 2.24
CA LEU A 439 5.02 14.15 2.22
C LEU A 439 5.08 15.54 2.90
N PRO A 440 6.25 15.92 3.47
CA PRO A 440 6.50 17.29 3.89
C PRO A 440 6.60 18.25 2.69
N TRP A 441 6.39 19.55 2.94
CA TRP A 441 6.67 20.57 1.93
C TRP A 441 8.18 20.67 1.64
N SER A 442 8.54 20.68 0.36
CA SER A 442 9.91 20.87 -0.11
C SER A 442 9.93 21.32 -1.57
N VAL A 443 11.06 21.85 -2.04
CA VAL A 443 11.26 22.24 -3.46
C VAL A 443 11.17 21.04 -4.41
N ALA A 444 11.39 19.82 -3.91
CA ALA A 444 11.29 18.58 -4.67
C ALA A 444 9.96 17.83 -4.49
N LEU A 445 8.99 18.41 -3.75
CA LEU A 445 7.68 17.79 -3.52
C LEU A 445 6.93 17.63 -4.84
N ASP A 446 6.65 18.76 -5.51
CA ASP A 446 5.86 18.80 -6.74
C ASP A 446 6.47 17.87 -7.80
N TRP A 447 7.79 17.96 -7.98
CA TRP A 447 8.57 17.11 -8.89
C TRP A 447 8.39 15.61 -8.63
N LEU A 448 8.25 15.17 -7.38
CA LEU A 448 8.04 13.77 -7.05
C LEU A 448 6.56 13.38 -7.23
N THR A 449 5.62 14.24 -6.82
CA THR A 449 4.17 13.97 -6.96
C THR A 449 3.71 13.94 -8.42
N GLU A 450 4.34 14.71 -9.30
CA GLU A 450 4.14 14.64 -10.76
C GLU A 450 4.55 13.28 -11.37
N LYS A 451 5.35 12.47 -10.66
CA LYS A 451 5.92 11.21 -11.14
C LYS A 451 5.35 10.05 -10.32
N PRO A 452 4.08 9.63 -10.55
CA PRO A 452 3.36 8.71 -9.68
C PRO A 452 4.06 7.36 -9.50
N GLU A 453 4.71 6.81 -10.53
CA GLU A 453 5.49 5.59 -10.40
C GLU A 453 6.70 5.75 -9.46
N LEU A 454 7.49 6.82 -9.64
CA LEU A 454 8.64 7.11 -8.78
C LEU A 454 8.22 7.41 -7.34
N PHE A 455 7.12 8.14 -7.16
CA PHE A 455 6.52 8.40 -5.85
C PHE A 455 6.14 7.11 -5.12
N GLN A 456 5.49 6.15 -5.81
CA GLN A 456 5.14 4.86 -5.23
C GLN A 456 6.40 4.02 -4.90
N LEU A 457 7.46 4.08 -5.71
CA LEU A 457 8.75 3.43 -5.41
C LEU A 457 9.45 4.08 -4.20
N ALA A 458 9.42 5.40 -4.09
CA ALA A 458 9.98 6.14 -2.96
C ALA A 458 9.22 5.85 -1.64
N LEU A 459 7.89 5.81 -1.68
CA LEU A 459 7.08 5.37 -0.53
C LEU A 459 7.34 3.91 -0.16
N LYS A 460 7.48 3.01 -1.15
CA LYS A 460 7.86 1.61 -0.90
C LYS A 460 9.22 1.51 -0.21
N ALA A 461 10.20 2.30 -0.65
CA ALA A 461 11.51 2.37 -0.01
C ALA A 461 11.43 2.86 1.44
N PHE A 462 10.63 3.90 1.70
CA PHE A 462 10.39 4.40 3.05
C PHE A 462 9.75 3.34 3.96
N ARG A 463 8.71 2.65 3.47
CA ARG A 463 8.03 1.56 4.20
C ARG A 463 8.97 0.37 4.48
N TYR A 464 9.80 -0.03 3.52
CA TYR A 464 10.82 -1.07 3.69
C TYR A 464 11.90 -0.67 4.69
N THR A 465 12.35 0.58 4.66
CA THR A 465 13.33 1.10 5.63
C THR A 465 12.77 1.14 7.05
N LEU A 466 11.48 1.44 7.22
CA LEU A 466 10.82 1.37 8.53
C LEU A 466 10.79 -0.06 9.08
N LYS A 467 10.42 -1.04 8.24
CA LYS A 467 10.46 -2.45 8.63
C LYS A 467 11.88 -2.89 8.99
N LEU A 468 12.88 -2.48 8.20
CA LEU A 468 14.29 -2.77 8.45
C LEU A 468 14.78 -2.19 9.78
N MET A 469 14.37 -0.98 10.15
CA MET A 469 14.72 -0.36 11.43
C MET A 469 14.11 -1.13 12.62
N ILE A 470 12.88 -1.64 12.49
CA ILE A 470 12.22 -2.46 13.51
C ILE A 470 12.89 -3.83 13.62
N ASP A 471 13.23 -4.45 12.49
CA ASP A 471 13.91 -5.74 12.46
C ASP A 471 15.31 -5.63 13.06
N LYS A 472 16.08 -4.58 12.73
CA LYS A 472 17.37 -4.28 13.37
C LYS A 472 17.27 -4.12 14.89
N ALA A 473 16.27 -3.37 15.36
CA ALA A 473 16.04 -3.16 16.79
C ALA A 473 15.62 -4.44 17.52
N SER A 474 15.06 -5.42 16.80
CA SER A 474 14.49 -6.66 17.37
C SER A 474 15.41 -7.88 17.25
N LEU A 475 16.19 -7.97 16.17
CA LEU A 475 17.02 -9.12 15.79
C LEU A 475 18.52 -8.83 15.89
N GLY A 476 18.92 -7.56 15.89
CA GLY A 476 20.31 -7.12 15.89
C GLY A 476 20.73 -6.37 14.60
N PRO A 477 21.91 -5.74 14.60
CA PRO A 477 22.42 -5.02 13.44
C PRO A 477 22.75 -5.97 12.28
N ILE A 478 22.67 -5.45 11.06
CA ILE A 478 23.02 -6.16 9.83
C ILE A 478 24.53 -6.20 9.68
N GLU A 479 25.11 -7.38 9.49
CA GLU A 479 26.56 -7.61 9.43
C GLU A 479 27.16 -7.21 8.07
N ASP A 480 26.48 -7.52 6.95
CA ASP A 480 27.00 -7.28 5.61
C ASP A 480 25.97 -6.90 4.54
N PHE A 481 26.46 -6.52 3.35
CA PHE A 481 25.62 -6.15 2.20
C PHE A 481 24.81 -7.31 1.62
N ARG A 482 25.25 -8.56 1.77
CA ARG A 482 24.53 -9.75 1.28
C ARG A 482 23.33 -10.03 2.19
N GLU A 483 23.49 -9.86 3.49
CA GLU A 483 22.40 -9.91 4.46
C GLU A 483 21.35 -8.82 4.18
N LEU A 484 21.78 -7.58 3.95
CA LEU A 484 20.85 -6.50 3.58
C LEU A 484 20.04 -6.85 2.31
N ILE A 485 20.66 -7.43 1.28
CA ILE A 485 19.91 -7.89 0.09
C ILE A 485 18.88 -8.97 0.45
N LYS A 486 19.22 -9.95 1.30
CA LYS A 486 18.27 -11.00 1.71
C LYS A 486 17.02 -10.43 2.37
N TYR A 487 17.18 -9.47 3.30
CA TYR A 487 16.03 -8.78 3.92
C TYR A 487 15.15 -8.09 2.87
N LEU A 488 15.74 -7.38 1.90
CA LEU A 488 14.99 -6.68 0.87
C LEU A 488 14.30 -7.63 -0.13
N GLU A 489 14.93 -8.75 -0.47
CA GLU A 489 14.34 -9.82 -1.29
C GLU A 489 13.18 -10.52 -0.56
N GLU A 490 13.30 -10.75 0.75
CA GLU A 490 12.22 -11.26 1.60
C GLU A 490 11.05 -10.26 1.65
N TYR A 491 11.32 -8.96 1.83
CA TYR A 491 10.28 -7.93 1.84
C TYR A 491 9.54 -7.82 0.50
N GLU A 492 10.21 -8.10 -0.63
CA GLU A 492 9.58 -8.15 -1.95
C GLU A 492 8.70 -9.41 -2.10
N ARG A 493 9.25 -10.58 -1.78
CA ARG A 493 8.63 -11.88 -2.04
C ARG A 493 7.55 -12.25 -1.03
N ASP A 494 7.84 -12.11 0.26
CA ASP A 494 7.07 -12.75 1.35
C ASP A 494 6.24 -11.76 2.18
N TRP A 495 6.56 -10.46 2.14
CA TRP A 495 5.84 -9.41 2.90
C TRP A 495 4.98 -8.49 2.03
N TYR A 496 3.79 -8.12 2.51
CA TYR A 496 3.13 -6.88 2.09
C TYR A 496 3.34 -5.80 3.16
N ILE A 497 3.92 -4.67 2.78
CA ILE A 497 4.26 -3.57 3.70
C ILE A 497 3.53 -2.32 3.22
N GLY A 498 2.45 -1.94 3.90
CA GLY A 498 1.54 -0.89 3.43
C GLY A 498 0.43 -0.56 4.43
N LEU A 499 -0.64 0.10 3.95
CA LEU A 499 -1.78 0.45 4.80
C LEU A 499 -2.84 -0.65 4.75
N VAL A 500 -3.52 -0.91 5.87
CA VAL A 500 -4.67 -1.84 5.92
C VAL A 500 -5.82 -1.39 4.98
N SER A 501 -5.89 -0.09 4.68
CA SER A 501 -6.85 0.50 3.73
C SER A 501 -6.48 0.32 2.25
N ASP A 502 -5.25 -0.09 1.92
CA ASP A 502 -4.81 -0.25 0.54
C ASP A 502 -5.55 -1.45 -0.12
N GLU A 503 -6.07 -1.33 -1.34
CA GLU A 503 -6.67 -2.48 -2.04
C GLU A 503 -5.66 -3.64 -2.22
N LYS A 504 -4.37 -3.30 -2.40
CA LYS A 504 -3.27 -4.26 -2.45
C LYS A 504 -3.07 -5.03 -1.14
N TRP A 505 -3.49 -4.50 0.02
CA TRP A 505 -3.51 -5.24 1.29
C TRP A 505 -4.52 -6.38 1.23
N LYS A 506 -5.72 -6.10 0.70
CA LYS A 506 -6.76 -7.13 0.48
C LYS A 506 -6.31 -8.17 -0.54
N GLU A 507 -5.71 -7.74 -1.65
CA GLU A 507 -5.11 -8.64 -2.65
C GLU A 507 -4.05 -9.56 -2.03
N ALA A 508 -3.15 -9.03 -1.21
CA ALA A 508 -2.11 -9.81 -0.53
C ALA A 508 -2.69 -10.86 0.44
N ILE A 509 -3.74 -10.51 1.19
CA ILE A 509 -4.47 -11.46 2.04
C ILE A 509 -5.05 -12.61 1.19
N LEU A 510 -5.77 -12.27 0.12
CA LEU A 510 -6.42 -13.25 -0.77
C LEU A 510 -5.41 -14.14 -1.53
N GLN A 511 -4.21 -13.65 -1.77
CA GLN A 511 -3.09 -14.41 -2.35
C GLN A 511 -2.34 -15.27 -1.32
N GLU A 512 -2.79 -15.33 -0.05
CA GLU A 512 -2.11 -16.02 1.07
C GLU A 512 -0.62 -15.58 1.23
N LYS A 513 -0.30 -14.29 0.99
CA LYS A 513 1.07 -13.76 1.13
C LYS A 513 1.57 -13.94 2.57
N PRO A 514 2.73 -14.58 2.82
CA PRO A 514 3.11 -15.08 4.16
C PRO A 514 3.01 -14.07 5.30
N TYR A 515 3.42 -12.82 5.07
CA TYR A 515 3.48 -11.79 6.10
C TYR A 515 2.89 -10.46 5.63
N LEU A 516 2.29 -9.73 6.56
CA LEU A 516 1.68 -8.41 6.34
C LEU A 516 2.18 -7.46 7.43
N PHE A 517 2.50 -6.22 7.10
CA PHE A 517 2.95 -5.21 8.05
C PHE A 517 2.33 -3.84 7.73
N SER A 518 1.66 -3.24 8.71
CA SER A 518 1.13 -1.88 8.66
C SER A 518 1.59 -1.09 9.88
N LEU A 519 1.82 0.21 9.69
CA LEU A 519 1.96 1.17 10.79
C LEU A 519 0.60 1.85 11.03
N GLY A 520 0.20 1.98 12.30
CA GLY A 520 -0.95 2.76 12.74
C GLY A 520 -0.60 3.67 13.91
N TYR A 521 -1.55 4.52 14.29
CA TYR A 521 -1.47 5.33 15.51
C TYR A 521 -2.64 4.96 16.41
N ASP A 522 -2.35 4.55 17.64
CA ASP A 522 -3.38 4.31 18.64
C ASP A 522 -3.71 5.61 19.38
N SER A 523 -4.92 6.12 19.15
CA SER A 523 -5.45 7.30 19.82
C SER A 523 -5.88 7.04 21.27
N ASN A 524 -6.01 5.77 21.68
CA ASN A 524 -6.61 5.39 22.97
C ASN A 524 -5.60 5.33 24.13
N MET A 525 -4.30 5.50 23.88
CA MET A 525 -3.26 5.50 24.92
C MET A 525 -3.28 6.71 25.88
N TYR A 526 -4.21 7.66 25.71
CA TYR A 526 -4.31 8.89 26.51
C TYR A 526 -5.71 9.13 27.12
N LEU A 527 -6.53 8.08 27.29
CA LEU A 527 -7.87 8.13 27.89
C LEU A 527 -7.96 7.42 29.25
#